data_AF-A0A068SE98-F1
#
_entry.id   AF-A0A068SE98-F1
#
_cell.length_a   1.000
_cell.length_b   1.000
_cell.length_c   1.000
_cell.angle_alpha   90.00
_cell.angle_beta   90.00
_cell.angle_gamma   90.00
#
_symmetry.space_group_name_H-M   'P 1'
#
loop_
_entity.id
_entity.type
_entity.pdbx_description
1 polymer ?
#
loop_
_entity_poly.entity_id
_entity_poly.type
_entity_poly.pdbx_seq_one_letter_code
_entity_poly.pdbx_strand_id
1 'polypeptide(L)'
;MGASNSKAKITSQDKAILDLKIQRDKLKQYQKKINIVLDKEVQAARNALRQDDKKRALLALKKKKYQEQLLEKTEQQLLNLEELTQSIEYALVEKQVLEGLKTGNSVLKEIHKETSIEAVERLMDDTADAIAYQNEVDELLSGKISSEDEEEILQELESLQQQELEANLPSVPEQPLPGKQVELPKVPTHEPTAEEAPKAKEKKKEAEAMLAS
;
A
#
# COMPACT_ATOMS: atom_id res chain seq x y z
N MET A 1 1.86 -13.46 -48.41
CA MET A 1 1.01 -13.03 -47.27
C MET A 1 0.03 -14.16 -46.98
N GLY A 2 0.40 -15.06 -46.06
CA GLY A 2 -0.43 -16.21 -45.71
C GLY A 2 -1.30 -15.87 -44.51
N ALA A 3 -2.61 -15.80 -44.72
CA ALA A 3 -3.58 -15.75 -43.64
C ALA A 3 -3.50 -17.08 -42.87
N SER A 4 -2.77 -17.08 -41.75
CA SER A 4 -2.84 -18.15 -40.77
C SER A 4 -4.24 -18.14 -40.19
N ASN A 5 -5.08 -19.02 -40.74
CA ASN A 5 -6.41 -19.30 -40.22
C ASN A 5 -6.23 -19.95 -38.84
N SER A 6 -6.04 -19.13 -37.81
CA SER A 6 -6.00 -19.56 -36.41
C SER A 6 -7.40 -20.04 -36.05
N LYS A 7 -7.66 -21.33 -36.27
CA LYS A 7 -8.83 -21.99 -35.70
C LYS A 7 -8.80 -21.68 -34.20
N ALA A 8 -9.71 -20.82 -33.74
CA ALA A 8 -9.89 -20.52 -32.33
C ALA A 8 -9.97 -21.85 -31.59
N LYS A 9 -8.94 -22.17 -30.79
CA LYS A 9 -8.89 -23.44 -30.06
C LYS A 9 -9.98 -23.36 -29.02
N ILE A 10 -11.01 -24.19 -29.17
CA ILE A 10 -12.09 -24.32 -28.19
C ILE A 10 -11.44 -24.65 -26.85
N THR A 11 -11.54 -23.72 -25.90
CA THR A 11 -10.93 -23.83 -24.59
C THR A 11 -11.79 -24.74 -23.70
N SER A 12 -11.23 -25.24 -22.60
CA SER A 12 -12.01 -26.04 -21.63
C SER A 12 -13.16 -25.23 -21.02
N GLN A 13 -12.98 -23.92 -20.88
CA GLN A 13 -13.99 -22.96 -20.44
C GLN A 13 -15.15 -22.87 -21.42
N ASP A 14 -14.87 -22.82 -22.73
CA ASP A 14 -15.90 -22.75 -23.77
C ASP A 14 -16.78 -24.01 -23.77
N LYS A 15 -16.17 -25.18 -23.53
CA LYS A 15 -16.91 -26.45 -23.38
C LYS A 15 -17.79 -26.44 -22.13
N ALA A 16 -17.27 -25.96 -21.00
CA ALA A 16 -18.05 -25.88 -19.76
C ALA A 16 -19.26 -24.92 -19.91
N ILE A 17 -19.07 -23.76 -20.55
CA ILE A 17 -20.17 -22.81 -20.83
C ILE A 17 -21.20 -23.44 -21.78
N LEU A 18 -20.75 -24.17 -22.80
CA LEU A 18 -21.64 -24.89 -23.70
C LEU A 18 -22.48 -25.93 -22.95
N ASP A 19 -21.84 -26.73 -22.08
CA ASP A 19 -22.52 -27.75 -21.30
C ASP A 19 -23.59 -27.14 -20.36
N LEU A 20 -23.27 -26.02 -19.71
CA LEU A 20 -24.24 -25.27 -18.89
C LEU A 20 -25.41 -24.75 -19.73
N LYS A 21 -25.15 -24.21 -20.93
CA LYS A 21 -26.19 -23.73 -21.85
C LYS A 21 -27.09 -24.88 -22.34
N ILE A 22 -26.50 -26.05 -22.63
CA ILE A 22 -27.24 -27.27 -22.98
C ILE A 22 -28.13 -27.73 -21.81
N GLN A 23 -27.61 -27.72 -20.58
CA GLN A 23 -28.39 -28.08 -19.39
C GLN A 23 -29.57 -27.12 -19.17
N ARG A 24 -29.35 -25.81 -19.31
CA ARG A 24 -30.41 -24.80 -19.26
C ARG A 24 -31.51 -25.08 -20.29
N ASP A 25 -31.13 -25.38 -21.52
CA ASP A 25 -32.10 -25.64 -22.59
C ASP A 25 -32.89 -26.94 -22.34
N LYS A 26 -32.24 -27.97 -21.80
CA LYS A 26 -32.92 -29.20 -21.35
C LYS A 26 -33.92 -28.92 -20.23
N LEU A 27 -33.56 -28.09 -19.25
CA LEU A 27 -34.49 -27.69 -18.18
C LEU A 27 -35.66 -26.87 -18.72
N LYS A 28 -35.44 -25.95 -19.68
CA LYS A 28 -36.53 -25.23 -20.36
C LYS A 28 -37.47 -26.18 -21.10
N GLN A 29 -36.95 -27.20 -21.76
CA GLN A 29 -37.78 -28.24 -22.37
C GLN A 29 -38.56 -29.06 -21.33
N TYR A 30 -37.92 -29.37 -20.20
CA TYR A 30 -38.57 -30.08 -19.09
C TYR A 30 -39.70 -29.26 -18.46
N GLN A 31 -39.48 -27.96 -18.23
CA GLN A 31 -40.49 -27.00 -17.77
C GLN A 31 -41.72 -26.99 -18.70
N LYS A 32 -41.51 -26.92 -20.02
CA LYS A 32 -42.60 -27.01 -21.02
C LYS A 32 -43.37 -28.33 -20.90
N LYS A 33 -42.68 -29.45 -20.70
CA LYS A 33 -43.34 -30.77 -20.51
C LYS A 33 -44.17 -30.79 -19.23
N ILE A 34 -43.67 -30.25 -18.12
CA ILE A 34 -44.42 -30.16 -16.85
C ILE A 34 -45.68 -29.33 -17.03
N ASN A 35 -45.61 -28.18 -17.69
CA ASN A 35 -46.78 -27.33 -17.95
C ASN A 35 -47.87 -28.06 -18.75
N ILE A 36 -47.49 -28.81 -19.80
CA ILE A 36 -48.46 -29.64 -20.56
C ILE A 36 -49.11 -30.70 -19.67
N VAL A 37 -48.36 -31.32 -18.75
CA VAL A 37 -48.92 -32.30 -17.81
C VAL A 37 -49.84 -31.63 -16.80
N LEU A 38 -49.48 -30.44 -16.32
CA LEU A 38 -50.27 -29.65 -15.38
C LEU A 38 -51.62 -29.27 -15.98
N ASP A 39 -51.65 -28.82 -17.23
CA ASP A 39 -52.89 -28.53 -17.97
C ASP A 39 -53.78 -29.77 -18.09
N LYS A 40 -53.19 -30.94 -18.35
CA LYS A 40 -53.92 -32.22 -18.41
C LYS A 40 -54.51 -32.61 -17.05
N GLU A 41 -53.77 -32.43 -15.96
CA GLU A 41 -54.26 -32.71 -14.60
C GLU A 41 -55.39 -31.74 -14.21
N VAL A 42 -55.31 -30.46 -14.63
CA VAL A 42 -56.39 -29.48 -14.44
C VAL A 42 -57.64 -29.89 -15.22
N GLN A 43 -57.50 -30.31 -16.48
CA GLN A 43 -58.62 -30.82 -17.27
C GLN A 43 -59.20 -32.11 -16.67
N ALA A 44 -58.36 -33.02 -16.21
CA ALA A 44 -58.79 -34.26 -15.55
C ALA A 44 -59.56 -33.97 -14.26
N ALA A 45 -59.12 -33.00 -13.45
CA ALA A 45 -59.82 -32.55 -12.26
C ALA A 45 -61.20 -31.95 -12.63
N ARG A 46 -61.27 -31.08 -13.64
CA ARG A 46 -62.54 -30.51 -14.13
C ARG A 46 -63.50 -31.59 -14.64
N ASN A 47 -62.99 -32.61 -15.33
CA ASN A 47 -63.80 -33.72 -15.84
C ASN A 47 -64.35 -34.58 -14.70
N ALA A 48 -63.52 -34.89 -13.70
CA ALA A 48 -63.95 -35.64 -12.52
C ALA A 48 -65.01 -34.90 -11.70
N LEU A 49 -64.90 -33.56 -11.57
CA LEU A 49 -65.92 -32.74 -10.93
C LEU A 49 -67.25 -32.75 -11.69
N ARG A 50 -67.23 -32.76 -13.03
CA ARG A 50 -68.45 -32.89 -13.85
C ARG A 50 -69.13 -34.26 -13.71
N GLN A 51 -68.39 -35.29 -13.34
CA GLN A 51 -68.88 -36.65 -13.11
C GLN A 51 -69.26 -36.90 -11.64
N ASP A 52 -69.21 -35.87 -10.77
CA ASP A 52 -69.38 -35.93 -9.31
C ASP A 52 -68.47 -36.95 -8.59
N ASP A 53 -67.36 -37.36 -9.24
CA ASP A 53 -66.37 -38.27 -8.65
C ASP A 53 -65.33 -37.47 -7.84
N LYS A 54 -65.70 -37.19 -6.59
CA LYS A 54 -64.88 -36.43 -5.63
C LYS A 54 -63.54 -37.09 -5.34
N LYS A 55 -63.45 -38.42 -5.32
CA LYS A 55 -62.19 -39.14 -5.02
C LYS A 55 -61.18 -38.94 -6.15
N ARG A 56 -61.63 -39.04 -7.39
CA ARG A 56 -60.79 -38.85 -8.57
C ARG A 56 -60.38 -37.38 -8.75
N ALA A 57 -61.27 -36.43 -8.44
CA ALA A 57 -60.95 -35.01 -8.43
C ALA A 57 -59.86 -34.67 -7.41
N LEU A 58 -59.96 -35.19 -6.17
CA LEU A 58 -58.94 -34.98 -5.13
C LEU A 58 -57.57 -35.55 -5.54
N LEU A 59 -57.54 -36.72 -6.19
CA LEU A 59 -56.29 -37.30 -6.69
C LEU A 59 -55.63 -36.44 -7.76
N ALA A 60 -56.42 -35.94 -8.73
CA ALA A 60 -55.92 -35.04 -9.78
C ALA A 60 -55.36 -33.73 -9.19
N LEU A 61 -56.03 -33.16 -8.19
CA LEU A 61 -55.54 -31.97 -7.49
C LEU A 61 -54.24 -32.22 -6.72
N LYS A 62 -54.08 -33.39 -6.09
CA LYS A 62 -52.80 -33.77 -5.46
C LYS A 62 -51.67 -33.89 -6.47
N LYS A 63 -51.93 -34.50 -7.63
CA LYS A 63 -50.96 -34.58 -8.73
C LYS A 63 -50.60 -33.21 -9.27
N LYS A 64 -51.58 -32.33 -9.48
CA LYS A 64 -51.35 -30.92 -9.85
C LYS A 64 -50.40 -30.25 -8.87
N LYS A 65 -50.68 -30.32 -7.56
CA LYS A 65 -49.83 -29.69 -6.54
C LYS A 65 -48.39 -30.22 -6.55
N TYR A 66 -48.21 -31.52 -6.77
CA TYR A 66 -46.88 -32.11 -6.91
C TYR A 66 -46.14 -31.57 -8.14
N GLN A 67 -46.82 -31.44 -9.29
CA GLN A 67 -46.22 -30.87 -10.49
C GLN A 67 -45.90 -29.39 -10.35
N GLU A 68 -46.70 -28.61 -9.62
CA GLU A 68 -46.40 -27.21 -9.28
C GLU A 68 -45.12 -27.11 -8.45
N GLN A 69 -44.96 -27.97 -7.44
CA GLN A 69 -43.72 -28.02 -6.64
C GLN A 69 -42.50 -28.42 -7.48
N LEU A 70 -42.67 -29.34 -8.43
CA LEU A 70 -41.60 -29.73 -9.35
C LEU A 70 -41.25 -28.61 -10.33
N LEU A 71 -42.25 -27.85 -10.79
CA LEU A 71 -42.07 -26.67 -11.63
C LEU A 71 -41.26 -25.61 -10.88
N GLU A 72 -41.64 -25.28 -9.64
CA GLU A 72 -40.94 -24.31 -8.80
C GLU A 72 -39.47 -24.70 -8.57
N LYS A 73 -39.21 -25.97 -8.26
CA LYS A 73 -37.84 -26.48 -8.12
C LYS A 73 -37.05 -26.37 -9.43
N THR A 74 -37.69 -26.64 -10.56
CA THR A 74 -37.06 -26.53 -11.89
C THR A 74 -36.73 -25.07 -12.22
N GLU A 75 -37.61 -24.13 -11.85
CA GLU A 75 -37.39 -22.69 -12.03
C GLU A 75 -36.25 -22.18 -11.15
N GLN A 76 -36.18 -22.60 -9.90
CA GLN A 76 -35.04 -22.29 -9.02
C GLN A 76 -33.71 -22.81 -9.60
N GLN A 77 -33.69 -24.06 -10.09
CA GLN A 77 -32.50 -24.63 -10.74
C GLN A 77 -32.10 -23.86 -12.00
N LEU A 78 -33.08 -23.39 -12.78
CA LEU A 78 -32.85 -22.61 -13.98
C LEU A 78 -32.25 -21.24 -13.66
N LEU A 79 -32.77 -20.55 -12.64
CA LEU A 79 -32.21 -19.29 -12.14
C LEU A 79 -30.75 -19.48 -11.68
N ASN A 80 -30.48 -20.51 -10.88
CA ASN A 80 -29.12 -20.81 -10.41
C ASN A 80 -28.16 -21.07 -11.58
N LEU A 81 -28.61 -21.76 -12.63
CA LEU A 81 -27.79 -22.01 -13.83
C LEU A 81 -27.54 -20.73 -14.63
N GLU A 82 -28.53 -19.84 -14.74
CA GLU A 82 -28.40 -18.55 -15.41
C GLU A 82 -27.43 -17.64 -14.64
N GLU A 83 -27.53 -17.57 -13.32
CA GLU A 83 -26.60 -16.86 -12.44
C GLU A 83 -25.17 -17.41 -12.56
N LEU A 84 -25.00 -18.74 -12.50
CA LEU A 84 -23.69 -19.38 -12.65
C LEU A 84 -23.07 -19.07 -14.02
N THR A 85 -23.86 -19.12 -15.09
CA THR A 85 -23.38 -18.80 -16.44
C THR A 85 -22.92 -17.35 -16.52
N GLN A 86 -23.71 -16.41 -15.99
CA GLN A 86 -23.37 -14.99 -15.98
C GLN A 86 -22.12 -14.71 -15.14
N SER A 87 -21.98 -15.37 -13.99
CA SER A 87 -20.82 -15.25 -13.11
C SER A 87 -19.54 -15.75 -13.79
N ILE A 88 -19.62 -16.86 -14.54
CA ILE A 88 -18.49 -17.37 -15.34
C ILE A 88 -18.13 -16.39 -16.47
N GLU A 89 -19.12 -15.87 -17.20
CA GLU A 89 -18.89 -14.90 -18.27
C GLU A 89 -18.24 -13.61 -17.73
N TYR A 90 -18.66 -13.15 -16.55
CA TYR A 90 -18.03 -12.02 -15.86
C TYR A 90 -16.59 -12.32 -15.44
N ALA A 91 -16.32 -13.49 -14.86
CA ALA A 91 -14.97 -13.90 -14.47
C ALA A 91 -14.01 -14.00 -15.68
N LEU A 92 -14.52 -14.35 -16.87
CA LEU A 92 -13.74 -14.32 -18.10
C LEU A 92 -13.34 -12.89 -18.52
N VAL A 93 -14.25 -11.92 -18.37
CA VAL A 93 -13.95 -10.50 -18.62
C VAL A 93 -12.93 -10.01 -17.59
N GLU A 94 -13.12 -10.33 -16.31
CA GLU A 94 -12.17 -9.96 -15.25
C GLU A 94 -10.77 -10.50 -15.51
N LYS A 95 -10.66 -11.75 -15.99
CA LYS A 95 -9.38 -12.33 -16.43
C LYS A 95 -8.73 -11.51 -17.55
N GLN A 96 -9.49 -11.08 -18.55
CA GLN A 96 -8.97 -10.27 -19.66
C GLN A 96 -8.49 -8.90 -19.17
N VAL A 97 -9.23 -8.26 -18.25
CA VAL A 97 -8.82 -7.00 -17.64
C VAL A 97 -7.51 -7.16 -16.87
N LEU A 98 -7.37 -8.23 -16.08
CA LEU A 98 -6.13 -8.54 -15.35
C LEU A 98 -4.94 -8.79 -16.30
N GLU A 99 -5.14 -9.51 -17.41
CA GLU A 99 -4.10 -9.71 -18.43
C GLU A 99 -3.68 -8.38 -19.09
N GLY A 100 -4.65 -7.50 -19.37
CA GLY A 100 -4.40 -6.14 -19.86
C GLY A 100 -3.59 -5.29 -18.87
N LEU A 101 -3.98 -5.30 -17.59
CA LEU A 101 -3.25 -4.61 -16.52
C LEU A 101 -1.82 -5.15 -16.35
N LYS A 102 -1.63 -6.47 -16.43
CA LYS A 102 -0.30 -7.09 -16.37
C LYS A 102 0.59 -6.66 -17.53
N THR A 103 0.02 -6.60 -18.73
CA THR A 103 0.73 -6.14 -19.93
C THR A 103 1.10 -4.66 -19.81
N GLY A 104 0.14 -3.82 -19.41
CA GLY A 104 0.39 -2.39 -19.14
C GLY A 104 1.46 -2.16 -18.07
N ASN A 105 1.47 -2.96 -17.00
CA ASN A 105 2.52 -2.89 -15.99
C ASN A 105 3.90 -3.30 -16.53
N SER A 106 3.96 -4.28 -17.43
CA SER A 106 5.21 -4.68 -18.09
C SER A 106 5.76 -3.56 -18.96
N VAL A 107 4.91 -2.95 -19.79
CA VAL A 107 5.28 -1.82 -20.66
C VAL A 107 5.73 -0.62 -19.81
N LEU A 108 5.01 -0.32 -18.72
CA LEU A 108 5.41 0.76 -17.81
C LEU A 108 6.78 0.50 -17.17
N LYS A 109 7.09 -0.75 -16.83
CA LYS A 109 8.42 -1.13 -16.33
C LYS A 109 9.52 -0.97 -17.36
N GLU A 110 9.25 -1.29 -18.63
CA GLU A 110 10.18 -1.08 -19.73
C GLU A 110 10.45 0.41 -19.95
N ILE A 111 9.39 1.23 -20.01
CA ILE A 111 9.51 2.69 -20.12
C ILE A 111 10.33 3.27 -18.96
N HIS A 112 10.04 2.86 -17.71
CA HIS A 112 10.80 3.33 -16.55
C HIS A 112 12.27 2.92 -16.63
N LYS A 113 12.56 1.72 -17.14
CA LYS A 113 13.93 1.24 -17.30
C LYS A 113 14.68 2.07 -18.34
N GLU A 114 14.10 2.29 -19.51
CA GLU A 114 14.67 3.13 -20.58
C GLU A 114 14.90 4.56 -20.09
N THR A 115 13.89 5.18 -19.48
CA THR A 115 13.98 6.55 -18.96
C THR A 115 15.07 6.66 -17.88
N SER A 116 15.19 5.66 -16.99
CA SER A 116 16.21 5.69 -15.94
C SER A 116 17.63 5.51 -16.47
N ILE A 117 17.82 4.72 -17.53
CA ILE A 117 19.14 4.52 -18.14
C ILE A 117 19.55 5.78 -18.92
N GLU A 118 18.67 6.30 -19.78
CA GLU A 118 18.94 7.53 -20.55
C GLU A 118 19.20 8.73 -19.63
N ALA A 119 18.46 8.86 -18.52
CA ALA A 119 18.68 9.93 -17.55
C ALA A 119 20.00 9.77 -16.79
N VAL A 120 20.44 8.53 -16.51
CA VAL A 120 21.71 8.25 -15.84
C VAL A 120 22.89 8.47 -16.80
N GLU A 121 22.80 8.02 -18.06
CA GLU A 121 23.83 8.22 -19.08
C GLU A 121 24.05 9.72 -19.35
N ARG A 122 22.98 10.50 -19.55
CA ARG A 122 23.11 11.96 -19.71
C ARG A 122 23.76 12.65 -18.50
N LEU A 123 23.39 12.23 -17.29
CA LEU A 123 23.99 12.80 -16.08
C LEU A 123 25.49 12.47 -15.99
N MET A 124 25.90 11.26 -16.39
CA MET A 124 27.31 10.86 -16.40
C MET A 124 28.12 11.63 -17.45
N ASP A 125 27.56 11.81 -18.65
CA ASP A 125 28.18 12.62 -19.71
C ASP A 125 28.31 14.08 -19.28
N ASP A 126 27.24 14.70 -18.76
CA ASP A 126 27.26 16.08 -18.26
C ASP A 126 28.28 16.27 -17.11
N THR A 127 28.43 15.26 -16.24
CA THR A 127 29.39 15.30 -15.14
C THR A 127 30.82 15.12 -15.63
N ALA A 128 31.05 14.23 -16.61
CA ALA A 128 32.36 14.03 -17.20
C ALA A 128 32.82 15.28 -17.97
N ASP A 129 31.93 15.92 -18.72
CA ASP A 129 32.17 17.18 -19.41
C ASP A 129 32.46 18.32 -18.43
N ALA A 130 31.73 18.42 -17.33
CA ALA A 130 31.99 19.41 -16.29
C ALA A 130 33.35 19.21 -15.59
N ILE A 131 33.74 17.95 -15.32
CA ILE A 131 35.06 17.63 -14.77
C ILE A 131 36.17 17.94 -15.79
N ALA A 132 35.97 17.62 -17.07
CA ALA A 132 36.92 17.92 -18.12
C ALA A 132 37.11 19.44 -18.30
N TYR A 133 36.02 20.20 -18.30
CA TYR A 133 36.05 21.67 -18.33
C TYR A 133 36.78 22.24 -17.11
N GLN A 134 36.51 21.73 -15.90
CA GLN A 134 37.22 22.17 -14.69
C GLN A 134 38.71 21.89 -14.78
N ASN A 135 39.10 20.70 -15.24
CA ASN A 135 40.51 20.35 -15.42
C ASN A 135 41.19 21.24 -16.49
N GLU A 136 40.49 21.58 -17.58
CA GLU A 136 41.00 22.50 -18.61
C GLU A 136 41.19 23.92 -18.05
N VAL A 137 40.22 24.38 -17.23
CA VAL A 137 40.33 25.65 -16.51
C VAL A 137 41.53 25.61 -15.55
N ASP A 138 41.68 24.56 -14.76
CA ASP A 138 42.77 24.38 -13.81
C ASP A 138 44.14 24.32 -14.52
N GLU A 139 44.24 23.65 -15.67
CA GLU A 139 45.46 23.59 -16.49
C GLU A 139 45.80 24.96 -17.11
N LEU A 140 44.80 25.70 -17.59
CA LEU A 140 44.99 27.05 -18.12
C LEU A 140 45.36 28.08 -17.04
N LEU A 141 44.87 27.91 -15.82
CA LEU A 141 45.24 28.73 -14.66
C LEU A 141 46.65 28.37 -14.19
N SER A 142 46.94 27.08 -14.01
CA SER A 142 48.26 26.55 -13.64
C SER A 142 49.36 26.97 -14.63
N GLY A 143 49.08 26.94 -15.94
CA GLY A 143 50.06 27.33 -16.96
C GLY A 143 50.33 28.84 -17.05
N LYS A 144 49.57 29.68 -16.34
CA LYS A 144 49.68 31.16 -16.40
C LYS A 144 50.22 31.82 -15.13
N ILE A 145 50.29 31.10 -14.02
CA ILE A 145 50.84 31.61 -12.77
C ILE A 145 52.37 31.37 -12.81
N SER A 146 53.17 32.41 -12.56
CA SER A 146 54.62 32.25 -12.46
C SER A 146 55.01 31.71 -11.09
N SER A 147 56.17 31.06 -10.96
CA SER A 147 56.62 30.51 -9.66
C SER A 147 56.77 31.57 -8.56
N GLU A 148 57.00 32.84 -8.93
CA GLU A 148 57.04 33.97 -7.97
C GLU A 148 55.63 34.32 -7.47
N ASP A 149 54.61 34.28 -8.34
CA ASP A 149 53.22 34.52 -7.97
C ASP A 149 52.66 33.36 -7.12
N GLU A 150 53.10 32.11 -7.36
CA GLU A 150 52.74 30.95 -6.52
C GLU A 150 53.25 31.10 -5.08
N GLU A 151 54.47 31.60 -4.89
CA GLU A 151 55.04 31.84 -3.56
C GLU A 151 54.33 32.96 -2.81
N GLU A 152 53.96 34.06 -3.47
CA GLU A 152 53.16 35.14 -2.85
C GLU A 152 51.77 34.64 -2.43
N ILE A 153 51.09 33.87 -3.28
CA ILE A 153 49.77 33.30 -2.97
C ILE A 153 49.85 32.30 -1.81
N LEU A 154 50.90 31.47 -1.76
CA LEU A 154 51.11 30.54 -0.64
C LEU A 154 51.36 31.28 0.68
N GLN A 155 52.12 32.38 0.65
CA GLN A 155 52.32 33.22 1.84
C GLN A 155 51.02 33.91 2.28
N GLU A 156 50.20 34.39 1.34
CA GLU A 156 48.90 34.99 1.66
C GLU A 156 47.95 33.94 2.25
N LEU A 157 47.91 32.72 1.69
CA LEU A 157 47.12 31.61 2.20
C LEU A 157 47.55 31.21 3.62
N GLU A 158 48.86 31.12 3.87
CA GLU A 158 49.41 30.84 5.20
C GLU A 158 49.02 31.95 6.20
N SER A 159 49.06 33.22 5.78
CA SER A 159 48.64 34.34 6.61
C SER A 159 47.14 34.30 6.97
N LEU A 160 46.28 33.93 6.02
CA LEU A 160 44.83 33.78 6.24
C LEU A 160 44.52 32.59 7.15
N GLN A 161 45.22 31.47 6.98
CA GLN A 161 45.12 30.32 7.88
C GLN A 161 45.56 30.68 9.31
N GLN A 162 46.62 31.47 9.44
CA GLN A 162 47.13 31.91 10.73
C GLN A 162 46.16 32.90 11.40
N GLN A 163 45.56 33.82 10.65
CA GLN A 163 44.51 34.71 11.15
C GLN A 163 43.25 33.95 11.57
N GLU A 164 42.84 32.92 10.83
CA GLU A 164 41.68 32.10 11.19
C GLU A 164 41.96 31.20 12.41
N LEU A 165 43.20 30.70 12.54
CA LEU A 165 43.65 30.03 13.76
C LEU A 165 43.62 30.98 14.95
N GLU A 166 44.22 32.17 14.83
CA GLU A 166 44.25 33.20 15.89
C GLU A 166 42.84 33.65 16.29
N ALA A 167 41.91 33.75 15.35
CA ALA A 167 40.51 34.05 15.62
C ALA A 167 39.76 32.92 16.36
N ASN A 168 40.19 31.66 16.18
CA ASN A 168 39.61 30.49 16.83
C ASN A 168 40.36 30.04 18.11
N LEU A 169 41.47 30.69 18.46
CA LEU A 169 42.19 30.46 19.71
C LEU A 169 41.54 31.28 20.85
N PRO A 170 41.05 30.64 21.94
CA PRO A 170 40.52 31.38 23.09
C PRO A 170 41.64 32.19 23.76
N SER A 171 41.38 33.46 24.04
CA SER A 171 42.33 34.42 24.62
C SER A 171 42.98 33.88 25.91
N VAL A 172 44.30 33.71 25.88
CA VAL A 172 45.10 33.41 27.09
C VAL A 172 45.19 34.71 27.91
N PRO A 173 44.76 34.73 29.18
CA PRO A 173 44.78 35.97 29.97
C PRO A 173 46.20 36.44 30.29
N GLU A 174 46.64 37.54 29.67
CA GLU A 174 47.87 38.27 29.99
C GLU A 174 47.64 39.30 31.11
N GLN A 175 47.14 38.88 32.27
CA GLN A 175 47.14 39.76 33.46
C GLN A 175 48.38 39.49 34.32
N PRO A 176 49.29 40.47 34.49
CA PRO A 176 50.32 40.36 35.52
C PRO A 176 49.61 40.33 36.88
N LEU A 177 49.85 39.26 37.64
CA LEU A 177 49.36 39.10 39.01
C LEU A 177 49.72 40.35 39.84
N PRO A 178 48.74 41.16 40.30
CA PRO A 178 49.02 42.27 41.17
C PRO A 178 49.33 41.72 42.56
N GLY A 179 50.59 41.82 42.97
CA GLY A 179 50.97 41.70 44.37
C GLY A 179 50.24 42.76 45.18
N LYS A 180 49.22 42.34 45.94
CA LYS A 180 48.62 43.17 46.99
C LYS A 180 48.45 42.35 48.25
N GLN A 181 49.01 42.92 49.31
CA GLN A 181 49.29 42.34 50.60
C GLN A 181 48.06 41.74 51.26
N VAL A 182 48.26 40.56 51.84
CA VAL A 182 47.31 39.91 52.75
C VAL A 182 47.19 40.77 54.01
N GLU A 183 46.06 41.44 54.21
CA GLU A 183 45.61 41.84 55.55
C GLU A 183 44.30 41.13 55.84
N LEU A 184 44.39 40.07 56.65
CA LEU A 184 43.25 39.34 57.20
C LEU A 184 42.46 40.27 58.13
N PRO A 185 41.12 40.35 58.02
CA PRO A 185 40.32 41.09 58.99
C PRO A 185 40.42 40.46 60.39
N LYS A 186 40.59 41.31 61.40
CA LYS A 186 40.73 40.96 62.82
C LYS A 186 39.50 40.20 63.34
N VAL A 187 39.76 39.15 64.10
CA VAL A 187 38.79 38.32 64.81
C VAL A 187 37.87 39.20 65.69
N PRO A 188 36.54 39.21 65.47
CA PRO A 188 35.61 39.84 66.39
C PRO A 188 35.44 39.00 67.67
N THR A 189 35.84 39.62 68.77
CA THR A 189 35.95 39.13 70.14
C THR A 189 34.62 39.21 70.89
N HIS A 190 33.60 38.46 70.47
CA HIS A 190 32.36 38.35 71.25
C HIS A 190 31.96 36.89 71.47
N GLU A 191 32.09 36.46 72.72
CA GLU A 191 31.59 35.19 73.25
C GLU A 191 30.06 35.23 73.50
N PRO A 192 29.42 34.05 73.62
CA PRO A 192 28.19 33.69 72.93
C PRO A 192 26.92 33.83 73.78
N THR A 193 25.75 33.73 73.15
CA THR A 193 24.55 33.25 73.86
C THR A 193 23.93 32.12 73.04
N ALA A 194 23.92 30.95 73.68
CA ALA A 194 23.33 29.72 73.21
C ALA A 194 21.80 29.76 73.37
N GLU A 195 21.05 29.21 72.42
CA GLU A 195 20.11 28.13 72.70
C GLU A 195 19.58 27.50 71.39
N GLU A 196 20.07 26.28 71.17
CA GLU A 196 19.32 25.08 70.75
C GLU A 196 18.37 25.13 69.53
N ALA A 197 18.87 24.57 68.43
CA ALA A 197 18.07 23.70 67.57
C ALA A 197 17.57 22.48 68.38
N PRO A 198 16.43 21.84 68.04
CA PRO A 198 16.59 20.72 67.11
C PRO A 198 15.36 20.29 66.25
N LYS A 199 15.71 19.50 65.23
CA LYS A 199 15.04 18.30 64.68
C LYS A 199 13.98 18.47 63.58
N ALA A 200 14.47 18.26 62.34
CA ALA A 200 14.26 17.03 61.57
C ALA A 200 13.03 16.17 61.98
N LYS A 201 11.87 16.48 61.39
CA LYS A 201 10.71 15.58 61.29
C LYS A 201 9.92 15.90 60.01
N GLU A 202 10.46 15.53 58.85
CA GLU A 202 9.69 15.61 57.60
C GLU A 202 9.86 14.40 56.67
N LYS A 203 10.28 13.25 57.22
CA LYS A 203 10.31 11.95 56.50
C LYS A 203 9.42 10.87 57.12
N LYS A 204 8.34 11.25 57.81
CA LYS A 204 7.37 10.29 58.39
C LYS A 204 5.90 10.53 58.04
N LYS A 205 5.57 11.47 57.14
CA LYS A 205 4.18 11.71 56.71
C LYS A 205 3.72 10.92 55.47
N GLU A 206 4.61 10.14 54.83
CA GLU A 206 4.20 9.23 53.75
C GLU A 206 3.65 7.87 54.23
N ALA A 207 3.71 7.56 55.54
CA ALA A 207 3.17 6.31 56.08
C ALA A 207 1.72 6.43 56.62
N GLU A 208 1.12 7.62 56.61
CA GLU A 208 -0.23 7.85 57.17
C GLU A 208 -1.28 8.24 56.10
N ALA A 209 -0.89 8.27 54.82
CA ALA A 209 -1.80 8.50 53.70
C ALA A 209 -2.46 7.21 53.15
N MET A 210 -2.38 6.09 53.89
CA MET A 210 -3.06 4.82 53.55
C MET A 210 -4.25 4.47 54.46
N LEU A 211 -4.76 5.41 55.27
CA LEU A 211 -5.87 5.12 56.20
C LEU A 211 -6.99 6.18 56.28
N ALA A 212 -7.01 7.17 55.38
CA ALA A 212 -8.12 8.11 55.30
C ALA A 212 -8.34 8.67 53.88
N SER A 213 -8.67 7.80 52.92
CA SER A 213 -9.61 8.01 51.78
C SER A 213 -9.59 6.81 50.84
#